data_AF-A0AAU1K751-F1
#
_entry.id   AF-A0AAU1K751-F1
#
_cell.length_a   1.000
_cell.length_b   1.000
_cell.length_c   1.000
_cell.angle_alpha   90.00
_cell.angle_beta   90.00
_cell.angle_gamma   90.00
#
_symmetry.space_group_name_H-M   'P 1'
#
loop_
_entity.id
_entity.type
_entity.pdbx_description
1 polymer ?
#
loop_
_entity_poly.entity_id
_entity_poly.type
_entity_poly.pdbx_seq_one_letter_code
_entity_poly.pdbx_strand_id
1 'polypeptide(L)'
;MPAGRLRVGSDAELAGYRARSHLHDGRVVAWVGSYDVPVAVDAEVERTVPTALARRFGTDGFWERWTRAECVVKLFGRGVADIVALMADDSGSEVHLSTVRLPGGIVVSIGRLPGEGSLRGIGRSAEDCSFACNL
;
A
#
# COMPACT_ATOMS: atom_id res chain seq x y z
N MET A 1 7.34 10.14 13.32
CA MET A 1 6.00 10.05 12.71
C MET A 1 6.14 9.59 11.26
N PRO A 2 5.49 8.49 10.84
CA PRO A 2 5.62 7.94 9.48
C PRO A 2 5.17 8.92 8.38
N ALA A 3 4.21 9.82 8.67
CA ALA A 3 3.74 10.84 7.73
C ALA A 3 4.84 11.83 7.27
N GLY A 4 5.86 12.09 8.10
CA GLY A 4 6.97 12.98 7.73
C GLY A 4 7.88 12.45 6.61
N ARG A 5 7.65 11.20 6.19
CA ARG A 5 8.36 10.55 5.09
C ARG A 5 7.47 10.35 3.86
N LEU A 6 6.26 10.89 3.82
CA LEU A 6 5.41 10.82 2.63
C LEU A 6 5.53 12.10 1.82
N ARG A 7 5.69 11.97 0.51
CA ARG A 7 5.65 13.08 -0.44
C ARG A 7 4.63 12.79 -1.53
N VAL A 8 3.80 13.79 -1.84
CA VAL A 8 2.88 13.78 -2.99
C VAL A 8 3.47 14.65 -4.10
N GLY A 9 3.43 14.18 -5.33
CA GLY A 9 3.96 14.89 -6.50
C GLY A 9 3.51 14.26 -7.80
N SER A 10 4.11 14.64 -8.92
CA SER A 10 3.96 13.95 -10.21
C SER A 10 4.84 12.69 -10.27
N ASP A 11 4.54 11.81 -11.23
CA ASP A 11 5.37 10.63 -11.48
C ASP A 11 6.82 11.00 -11.82
N ALA A 12 7.03 12.04 -12.63
CA ALA A 12 8.36 12.52 -13.01
C ALA A 12 9.17 13.02 -11.81
N GLU A 13 8.56 13.78 -10.91
CA GLU A 13 9.24 14.28 -9.69
C GLU A 13 9.63 13.16 -8.73
N LEU A 14 8.87 12.06 -8.74
CA LEU A 14 9.01 10.99 -7.76
C LEU A 14 9.61 9.70 -8.33
N ALA A 15 9.97 9.66 -9.62
CA ALA A 15 10.47 8.46 -10.30
C ALA A 15 11.66 7.78 -9.62
N GLY A 16 12.49 8.55 -8.89
CA GLY A 16 13.66 8.03 -8.17
C GLY A 16 13.36 7.27 -6.87
N TYR A 17 12.12 7.33 -6.36
CA TYR A 17 11.75 6.60 -5.14
C TYR A 17 11.25 5.19 -5.48
N ARG A 18 11.69 4.20 -4.69
CA ARG A 18 11.30 2.80 -4.90
C ARG A 18 9.87 2.51 -4.43
N ALA A 19 9.52 2.90 -3.20
CA ALA A 19 8.19 2.69 -2.65
C ALA A 19 7.26 3.85 -3.04
N ARG A 20 6.35 3.59 -3.99
CA ARG A 20 5.43 4.57 -4.58
C ARG A 20 4.05 3.96 -4.80
N SER A 21 3.02 4.81 -4.82
CA SER A 21 1.69 4.46 -5.31
C SER A 21 1.12 5.58 -6.18
N HIS A 22 0.49 5.21 -7.30
CA HIS A 22 -0.11 6.13 -8.26
C HIS A 22 -1.58 6.32 -7.95
N LEU A 23 -2.00 7.57 -7.79
CA LEU A 23 -3.39 7.93 -7.59
C LEU A 23 -4.11 8.02 -8.94
N HIS A 24 -5.43 7.80 -8.92
CA HIS A 24 -6.26 7.85 -10.13
C HIS A 24 -6.28 9.24 -10.81
N ASP A 25 -5.86 10.31 -10.12
CA ASP A 25 -5.82 11.67 -10.64
C ASP A 25 -4.43 12.08 -11.18
N GLY A 26 -3.53 11.10 -11.34
CA GLY A 26 -2.20 11.26 -11.92
C GLY A 26 -1.12 11.71 -10.94
N ARG A 27 -1.48 12.00 -9.68
CA ARG A 27 -0.50 12.23 -8.61
C ARG A 27 0.11 10.91 -8.15
N VAL A 28 1.28 11.00 -7.52
CA VAL A 28 2.01 9.88 -6.94
C VAL A 28 2.31 10.18 -5.48
N VAL A 29 2.16 9.18 -4.62
CA VAL A 29 2.62 9.22 -3.22
C VAL A 29 3.87 8.35 -3.11
N ALA A 30 4.95 8.91 -2.57
CA ALA A 30 6.22 8.21 -2.36
C ALA A 30 6.65 8.24 -0.90
N TRP A 31 7.29 7.16 -0.45
CA TRP A 31 8.06 7.16 0.79
C TRP A 31 9.47 7.70 0.53
N VAL A 32 9.83 8.78 1.22
CA VAL A 32 11.10 9.49 1.09
C VAL A 32 12.06 9.16 2.24
N GLY A 33 13.35 9.13 1.90
CA GLY A 33 14.43 8.79 2.82
C GLY A 33 14.84 7.32 2.74
N SER A 34 16.00 7.01 3.31
CA SER A 34 16.53 5.65 3.37
C SER A 34 15.74 4.77 4.34
N TYR A 35 15.75 3.47 4.05
CA TYR A 35 15.18 2.42 4.86
C TYR A 35 15.95 1.11 4.63
N ASP A 36 16.16 0.34 5.70
CA ASP A 36 16.95 -0.89 5.67
C ASP A 36 16.09 -2.16 5.59
N VAL A 37 14.76 -1.98 5.58
CA VAL A 37 13.76 -3.06 5.51
C VAL A 37 12.82 -2.82 4.34
N PRO A 38 12.24 -3.86 3.72
CA PRO A 38 11.24 -3.68 2.68
C PRO A 38 10.08 -2.80 3.14
N VAL A 39 9.79 -1.75 2.35
CA VAL A 39 8.68 -0.82 2.55
C VAL A 39 7.77 -0.86 1.35
N ALA A 40 6.46 -1.01 1.58
CA ALA A 40 5.43 -0.76 0.58
C ALA A 40 4.61 0.46 0.98
N VAL A 41 4.22 1.23 -0.04
CA VAL A 41 3.24 2.30 0.08
C VAL A 41 2.08 1.95 -0.83
N ASP A 42 0.88 2.11 -0.29
CA ASP A 42 -0.30 2.21 -1.12
C ASP A 42 -1.17 3.39 -0.72
N ALA A 43 -1.79 4.03 -1.71
CA ALA A 43 -2.52 5.26 -1.52
C ALA A 43 -3.73 5.34 -2.44
N GLU A 44 -4.85 5.80 -1.90
CA GLU A 44 -6.08 6.03 -2.64
C GLU A 44 -6.67 7.38 -2.28
N VAL A 45 -7.22 8.09 -3.27
CA VAL A 45 -8.09 9.24 -3.00
C VAL A 45 -9.47 8.69 -2.67
N GLU A 46 -9.97 9.02 -1.49
CA GLU A 46 -11.29 8.58 -1.06
C GLU A 46 -12.36 9.09 -2.04
N ARG A 47 -13.06 8.12 -2.61
CA ARG A 47 -14.21 8.32 -3.47
C ARG A 47 -15.33 7.38 -3.03
N THR A 48 -16.50 7.53 -3.63
CA THR A 48 -17.58 6.56 -3.45
C THR A 48 -17.07 5.17 -3.82
N VAL A 49 -17.21 4.21 -2.90
CA VAL A 49 -16.82 2.82 -3.14
C VAL A 49 -17.71 2.27 -4.27
N PRO A 50 -17.11 1.69 -5.34
CA PRO A 50 -17.88 1.10 -6.42
C PRO A 50 -18.89 0.07 -5.90
N THR A 51 -20.13 0.09 -6.41
CA THR A 51 -21.26 -0.72 -5.89
C THR A 51 -20.93 -2.20 -5.74
N ALA A 52 -20.20 -2.78 -6.69
CA ALA A 52 -19.81 -4.19 -6.63
C ALA A 52 -18.87 -4.49 -5.44
N LEU A 53 -17.91 -3.60 -5.17
CA LEU A 53 -17.00 -3.71 -4.04
C LEU A 53 -17.70 -3.41 -2.71
N ALA A 54 -18.58 -2.40 -2.69
CA ALA A 54 -19.39 -2.07 -1.52
C ALA A 54 -20.29 -3.24 -1.10
N ARG A 55 -20.93 -3.92 -2.05
CA ARG A 55 -21.74 -5.13 -1.78
C ARG A 55 -20.93 -6.28 -1.21
N ARG A 56 -19.65 -6.38 -1.60
CA ARG A 56 -18.78 -7.50 -1.23
C ARG A 56 -18.06 -7.28 0.10
N PHE A 57 -17.59 -6.07 0.35
CA PHE A 57 -16.66 -5.75 1.44
C PHE A 57 -17.18 -4.68 2.41
N GLY A 58 -18.39 -4.16 2.18
CA GLY A 58 -18.91 -3.00 2.89
C GLY A 58 -18.21 -1.70 2.51
N THR A 59 -18.72 -0.58 3.04
CA THR A 59 -18.19 0.77 2.78
C THR A 59 -17.34 1.31 3.94
N ASP A 60 -17.65 0.88 5.16
CA ASP A 60 -17.02 1.41 6.36
C ASP A 60 -15.53 1.14 6.31
N GLY A 61 -14.68 2.16 6.42
CA GLY A 61 -13.21 1.99 6.38
C GLY A 61 -12.64 1.34 5.12
N PHE A 62 -13.40 1.29 4.00
CA PHE A 62 -13.03 0.52 2.81
C PHE A 62 -11.64 0.87 2.27
N TRP A 63 -11.35 2.15 2.04
CA TRP A 63 -10.07 2.60 1.47
C TRP A 63 -8.87 2.32 2.38
N GLU A 64 -9.08 2.32 3.70
CA GLU A 64 -8.05 1.92 4.65
C GLU A 64 -7.76 0.42 4.53
N ARG A 65 -8.79 -0.44 4.56
CA ARG A 65 -8.58 -1.89 4.35
C ARG A 65 -7.95 -2.19 3.00
N TRP A 66 -8.40 -1.50 1.95
CA TRP A 66 -7.90 -1.67 0.59
C TRP A 66 -6.40 -1.38 0.49
N THR A 67 -5.99 -0.19 0.91
CA THR A 67 -4.58 0.23 0.84
C THR A 67 -3.69 -0.63 1.76
N ARG A 68 -4.22 -1.15 2.87
CA ARG A 68 -3.52 -2.12 3.73
C ARG A 68 -3.30 -3.46 3.03
N ALA A 69 -4.32 -4.00 2.38
CA ALA A 69 -4.23 -5.25 1.61
C ALA A 69 -3.23 -5.12 0.46
N GLU A 70 -3.26 -4.00 -0.27
CA GLU A 70 -2.28 -3.71 -1.33
C GLU A 70 -0.84 -3.68 -0.82
N CYS A 71 -0.60 -3.06 0.34
CA CYS A 71 0.73 -3.05 0.96
C CYS A 71 1.26 -4.47 1.22
N VAL A 72 0.41 -5.36 1.74
CA VAL A 72 0.78 -6.77 1.97
C VAL A 72 1.13 -7.45 0.65
N VAL A 73 0.29 -7.29 -0.37
CA VAL A 73 0.50 -7.88 -1.70
C VAL A 73 1.81 -7.40 -2.35
N LYS A 74 2.08 -6.09 -2.28
CA LYS A 74 3.33 -5.47 -2.77
C LYS A 74 4.58 -6.03 -2.07
N LEU A 75 4.52 -6.24 -0.76
CA LEU A 75 5.67 -6.76 0.02
C LEU A 75 5.98 -8.22 -0.27
N PHE A 76 4.96 -9.04 -0.55
CA PHE A 76 5.13 -10.47 -0.81
C PHE A 76 5.16 -10.84 -2.30
N GLY A 77 5.14 -9.86 -3.21
CA GLY A 77 5.14 -10.11 -4.66
C GLY A 77 3.91 -10.88 -5.15
N ARG A 78 2.75 -10.64 -4.51
CA ARG A 78 1.49 -11.35 -4.76
C ARG A 78 0.60 -10.59 -5.73
N GLY A 79 -0.55 -11.17 -6.11
CA GLY A 79 -1.47 -10.59 -7.10
C GLY A 79 -2.80 -10.11 -6.52
N VAL A 80 -3.67 -9.58 -7.38
CA VAL A 80 -5.00 -9.03 -7.01
C VAL A 80 -5.93 -10.06 -6.33
N ALA A 81 -5.78 -11.35 -6.63
CA ALA A 81 -6.58 -12.41 -6.01
C ALA A 81 -6.32 -12.49 -4.49
N ASP A 82 -5.11 -12.17 -4.05
CA ASP A 82 -4.75 -12.11 -2.63
C ASP A 82 -5.37 -10.90 -1.93
N ILE A 83 -5.57 -9.76 -2.64
CA ILE A 83 -6.25 -8.58 -2.08
C ILE A 83 -7.66 -8.96 -1.63
N VAL A 84 -8.38 -9.74 -2.44
CA VAL A 84 -9.75 -10.16 -2.10
C VAL A 84 -9.81 -10.97 -0.82
N ALA A 85 -8.84 -11.87 -0.60
CA ALA A 85 -8.75 -12.66 0.62
C ALA A 85 -8.39 -11.77 1.82
N LEU A 86 -7.41 -10.88 1.66
CA LEU A 86 -6.97 -9.94 2.69
C LEU A 86 -8.03 -8.90 3.06
N MET A 87 -8.90 -8.52 2.12
CA MET A 87 -10.03 -7.63 2.39
C MET A 87 -11.15 -8.31 3.21
N ALA A 88 -11.17 -9.65 3.23
CA ALA A 88 -12.13 -10.45 3.98
C ALA A 88 -11.59 -10.89 5.35
N ASP A 89 -10.28 -10.78 5.57
CA ASP A 89 -9.60 -11.27 6.76
C ASP A 89 -8.71 -10.19 7.40
N ASP A 90 -9.04 -9.78 8.62
CA ASP A 90 -8.31 -8.77 9.38
C ASP A 90 -7.15 -9.36 10.21
N SER A 91 -6.88 -10.66 10.07
CA SER A 91 -5.89 -11.35 10.89
C SER A 91 -4.44 -11.05 10.46
N GLY A 92 -3.84 -10.16 11.25
CA GLY A 92 -2.41 -10.05 11.59
C GLY A 92 -1.39 -10.64 10.61
N SER A 93 -1.13 -9.93 9.51
CA SER A 93 0.03 -10.18 8.66
C SER A 93 1.35 -9.96 9.43
N GLU A 94 2.42 -10.68 9.08
CA GLU A 94 3.81 -10.42 9.51
C GLU A 94 4.31 -8.99 9.18
N VAL A 95 3.48 -8.19 8.50
CA VAL A 95 3.72 -6.81 8.10
C VAL A 95 3.25 -5.84 9.18
N HIS A 96 4.11 -4.89 9.53
CA HIS A 96 3.71 -3.72 10.32
C HIS A 96 3.04 -2.68 9.42
N LEU A 97 1.71 -2.61 9.52
CA LEU A 97 0.87 -1.69 8.76
C LEU A 97 0.49 -0.47 9.58
N SER A 98 0.68 0.72 9.01
CA SER A 98 0.15 1.98 9.55
C SER A 98 -0.57 2.77 8.48
N THR A 99 -1.74 3.31 8.79
CA THR A 99 -2.53 4.16 7.90
C THR A 99 -2.40 5.62 8.33
N VAL A 100 -2.27 6.53 7.36
CA VAL A 100 -2.33 7.98 7.58
C VAL A 100 -3.20 8.63 6.52
N ARG A 101 -3.81 9.76 6.86
CA ARG A 101 -4.61 10.56 5.93
C ARG A 101 -3.85 11.84 5.59
N LEU A 102 -3.71 12.13 4.30
CA LEU A 102 -3.10 13.36 3.79
C LEU A 102 -4.19 14.31 3.27
N PRO A 103 -3.88 15.62 3.10
CA PRO A 103 -4.81 16.57 2.50
C PRO A 103 -5.32 16.12 1.12
N GLY A 104 -6.55 16.52 0.78
CA GLY A 104 -7.19 16.10 -0.46
C GLY A 104 -7.81 14.71 -0.42
N GLY A 105 -8.10 14.19 0.78
CA GLY A 105 -8.81 12.92 0.97
C GLY A 105 -7.97 11.69 0.64
N ILE A 106 -6.63 11.79 0.68
CA ILE A 106 -5.75 10.67 0.36
C ILE A 106 -5.58 9.80 1.60
N VAL A 107 -5.99 8.53 1.51
CA VAL A 107 -5.70 7.49 2.50
C VAL A 107 -4.43 6.78 2.05
N VAL A 108 -3.43 6.73 2.93
CA VAL A 108 -2.15 6.10 2.63
C VAL A 108 -1.85 5.04 3.68
N SER A 109 -1.63 3.82 3.22
CA SER A 109 -1.09 2.74 4.04
C SER A 109 0.40 2.56 3.77
N ILE A 110 1.13 2.25 4.83
CA ILE A 110 2.55 1.95 4.80
C ILE A 110 2.73 0.58 5.42
N GLY A 111 3.24 -0.37 4.64
CA GLY A 111 3.64 -1.70 5.09
C GLY A 111 5.15 -1.79 5.25
N ARG A 112 5.60 -2.43 6.32
CA ARG A 112 7.01 -2.74 6.56
C ARG A 112 7.16 -4.18 7.01
N LEU A 113 8.11 -4.90 6.42
CA LEU A 113 8.55 -6.17 6.99
C LEU A 113 9.51 -5.88 8.16
N PRO A 114 9.44 -6.62 9.27
CA PRO A 114 10.48 -6.56 10.29
C PRO A 114 11.82 -6.94 9.63
N GLY A 115 12.88 -6.17 9.90
CA GLY A 115 14.20 -6.50 9.40
C GLY A 115 14.66 -7.86 9.91
N GLU A 116 15.61 -8.49 9.22
CA GLU A 116 16.27 -9.75 9.64
C GLU A 116 17.06 -9.58 10.96
N GLY A 117 16.32 -9.38 12.04
CA GLY A 117 16.68 -9.60 13.43
C GLY A 117 15.53 -10.30 14.17
N SER A 118 14.39 -10.52 13.49
CA SER A 118 13.25 -11.25 14.02
C SER A 118 12.50 -11.92 12.87
N LEU A 119 13.04 -13.03 12.37
CA LEU A 119 12.31 -14.27 12.02
C LEU A 119 13.29 -15.23 11.33
N ARG A 120 13.32 -16.47 11.84
CA ARG A 120 14.02 -17.59 11.20
C ARG A 120 13.41 -17.84 9.82
N GLY A 121 14.20 -17.62 8.78
CA GLY A 121 14.26 -18.45 7.58
C GLY A 121 13.07 -18.39 6.61
N ILE A 122 13.35 -17.85 5.41
CA ILE A 122 13.53 -18.57 4.13
C ILE A 122 13.15 -17.58 3.03
N GLY A 123 14.15 -17.19 2.22
CA GLY A 123 14.03 -16.10 1.26
C GLY A 123 13.30 -16.44 -0.05
N ARG A 124 13.03 -15.39 -0.84
CA ARG A 124 13.59 -15.17 -2.17
C ARG A 124 13.15 -13.81 -2.74
N SER A 125 14.04 -13.27 -3.58
CA SER A 125 14.01 -11.97 -4.25
C SER A 125 12.70 -11.63 -4.98
N ALA A 126 12.22 -10.40 -4.82
CA ALA A 126 11.13 -9.81 -5.59
C ALA A 126 11.69 -8.72 -6.51
N GLU A 127 11.83 -9.04 -7.80
CA GLU A 127 12.06 -8.08 -8.87
C GLU A 127 10.71 -7.74 -9.53
N ASP A 128 10.46 -6.44 -9.69
CA ASP A 128 9.50 -5.77 -10.56
C ASP A 128 8.04 -6.27 -10.61
N CYS A 129 7.17 -5.65 -9.80
CA CYS A 129 5.72 -5.65 -10.00
C CYS A 129 5.14 -4.24 -9.86
N SER A 130 5.14 -3.47 -10.96
CA SER A 130 4.21 -2.34 -11.13
C SER A 130 2.90 -2.87 -11.72
N PHE A 131 1.85 -2.94 -10.91
CA PHE A 131 0.49 -3.13 -11.39
C PHE A 131 -0.33 -1.89 -11.06
N ALA A 132 -0.67 -1.11 -12.09
CA ALA A 132 -1.69 -0.07 -12.04
C ALA A 132 -3.05 -0.74 -12.28
N CYS A 133 -3.92 -0.76 -11.27
CA CYS A 133 -5.30 -1.19 -11.43
C CYS A 133 -6.20 0.00 -11.80
N ASN A 134 -6.53 0.13 -13.08
CA ASN A 134 -7.69 0.91 -13.51
C ASN A 134 -8.96 0.05 -13.30
N LEU A 135 -9.69 0.32 -12.21
CA LEU A 135 -11.08 -0.12 -11.98
C LEU A 135 -11.95 1.08 -11.63
#